data_AF-A0A8S1ANQ6-F1
#
_entry.id   AF-A0A8S1ANQ6-F1
#
_cell.length_a   1.000
_cell.length_b   1.000
_cell.length_c   1.000
_cell.angle_alpha   90.00
_cell.angle_beta   90.00
_cell.angle_gamma   90.00
#
_symmetry.space_group_name_H-M   'P 1'
#
loop_
_entity.id
_entity.type
_entity.pdbx_description
1 polymer ?
#
loop_
_entity_poly.entity_id
_entity_poly.type
_entity_poly.pdbx_seq_one_letter_code
_entity_poly.pdbx_strand_id
1 'polypeptide(L)'
;MHRWRSVCALGTGGFALLYWRLRLAGAPTAFAAADNPASRDPSILTRIYTFAYLPVFNFFLLLYPFHLSFDWSMDSIPRITSLFDARNIVTAMFYATISKVTWRTLMNEFKKHQDNFVRDAKYYKKQNCKIKHKWNYNCKQYNRGQDCYERKNYHAPHKENVSSKKLLCPCTGCKHSLTEEHTSVCRASNNNNITMHNSSCICPVSFVKSRATSTQKSVYRSPQVAFLLFMAFMVLPFVPATNLLFYVGFVVAERVLYIPSVGFCLLLGLGAGVLTRHWHHGEIKSRLFLLALLVALCAMCGYTLRRNLDWRDEESLFRSALHINPPKGKCKYISEYL
;
A
#
# COMPACT_ATOMS: atom_id res chain seq x y z
N MET A 1 -12.29 13.18 -6.40
CA MET A 1 -13.29 12.94 -5.32
C MET A 1 -13.46 11.47 -4.94
N HIS A 2 -13.61 10.51 -5.87
CA HIS A 2 -13.88 9.10 -5.51
C HIS A 2 -12.86 8.43 -4.57
N ARG A 3 -11.55 8.71 -4.73
CA ARG A 3 -10.50 8.14 -3.86
C ARG A 3 -10.62 8.58 -2.39
N TRP A 4 -10.94 9.86 -2.15
CA TRP A 4 -11.14 10.38 -0.80
C TRP A 4 -12.37 9.78 -0.14
N ARG A 5 -13.47 9.58 -0.90
CA ARG A 5 -14.67 8.90 -0.39
C ARG A 5 -14.37 7.47 0.04
N SER A 6 -13.59 6.71 -0.73
CA SER A 6 -13.15 5.37 -0.34
C SER A 6 -12.24 5.37 0.87
N VAL A 7 -11.29 6.31 0.98
CA VAL A 7 -10.41 6.43 2.15
C VAL A 7 -11.20 6.78 3.41
N CYS A 8 -12.12 7.74 3.32
CA CYS A 8 -13.00 8.10 4.44
C CYS A 8 -13.92 6.93 4.82
N ALA A 9 -14.48 6.18 3.86
CA ALA A 9 -15.32 5.01 4.14
C ALA A 9 -14.52 3.88 4.80
N LEU A 10 -13.31 3.58 4.33
CA LEU A 10 -12.43 2.58 4.94
C LEU A 10 -11.97 3.01 6.33
N GLY A 11 -11.63 4.29 6.51
CA GLY A 11 -11.24 4.84 7.80
C GLY A 11 -12.37 4.77 8.82
N THR A 12 -13.54 5.31 8.47
CA THR A 12 -14.73 5.29 9.35
C THR A 12 -15.18 3.86 9.68
N GLY A 13 -15.22 2.96 8.69
CA GLY A 13 -15.51 1.54 8.91
C GLY A 13 -14.48 0.86 9.82
N GLY A 14 -13.19 1.13 9.63
CA GLY A 14 -12.12 0.60 10.48
C GLY A 14 -12.22 1.07 11.94
N PHE A 15 -12.48 2.37 12.17
CA PHE A 15 -12.69 2.90 13.51
C PHE A 15 -13.94 2.32 14.18
N ALA A 16 -15.04 2.17 13.42
CA ALA A 16 -16.27 1.55 13.94
C ALA A 16 -16.05 0.09 14.35
N LEU A 17 -15.36 -0.70 13.52
CA LEU A 17 -15.00 -2.08 13.84
C LEU A 17 -14.09 -2.17 15.06
N LEU A 18 -13.09 -1.29 15.17
CA LEU A 18 -12.20 -1.25 16.33
C LEU A 18 -12.96 -0.91 17.61
N TYR A 19 -13.82 0.11 17.57
CA TYR A 19 -14.67 0.50 18.70
C TYR A 19 -15.55 -0.67 19.15
N TRP A 20 -16.26 -1.32 18.22
CA TRP A 20 -17.12 -2.46 18.55
C TRP A 20 -16.31 -3.64 19.08
N ARG A 21 -15.12 -3.90 18.51
CA ARG A 21 -14.21 -4.95 18.98
C ARG A 21 -13.79 -4.72 20.44
N LEU A 22 -13.42 -3.49 20.79
CA LEU A 22 -13.03 -3.12 22.15
C LEU A 22 -14.21 -3.20 23.11
N ARG A 23 -15.42 -2.83 22.66
CA ARG A 23 -16.65 -2.95 23.47
C ARG A 23 -17.03 -4.41 23.74
N LEU A 24 -16.91 -5.29 22.75
CA LEU A 24 -17.19 -6.72 22.88
C LEU A 24 -16.13 -7.47 23.70
N ALA A 25 -14.88 -7.02 23.67
CA ALA A 25 -13.77 -7.70 24.35
C ALA A 25 -13.83 -7.58 25.89
N GLY A 26 -14.69 -6.72 26.43
CA GLY A 26 -14.82 -6.51 27.88
C GLY A 26 -13.64 -5.77 28.49
N ALA A 27 -13.58 -5.75 29.83
CA ALA A 27 -12.43 -5.20 30.55
C ALA A 27 -11.20 -6.10 30.33
N PRO A 28 -10.01 -5.53 30.07
CA PRO A 28 -8.80 -6.32 29.91
C PRO A 28 -8.52 -7.11 31.20
N THR A 29 -8.29 -8.41 31.06
CA THR A 29 -7.86 -9.27 32.17
C THR A 29 -6.54 -8.74 32.72
N ALA A 30 -6.45 -8.59 34.05
CA ALA A 30 -5.23 -8.12 34.69
C ALA A 30 -4.10 -9.14 34.46
N PHE A 31 -3.06 -8.75 33.74
CA PHE A 31 -1.87 -9.57 33.52
C PHE A 31 -1.00 -9.62 34.77
N ALA A 32 -0.40 -10.79 35.03
CA ALA A 32 0.53 -10.94 36.13
C ALA A 32 1.81 -10.15 35.85
N ALA A 33 2.44 -9.60 36.89
CA ALA A 33 3.71 -8.88 36.74
C ALA A 33 4.82 -9.79 36.18
N ALA A 34 4.70 -11.10 36.41
CA ALA A 34 5.54 -12.13 35.84
C ALA A 34 5.47 -12.22 34.30
N ASP A 35 4.34 -11.89 33.68
CA ASP A 35 4.16 -12.07 32.24
C ASP A 35 4.91 -10.98 31.43
N ASN A 36 4.92 -9.76 31.97
CA ASN A 36 5.65 -8.62 31.40
C ASN A 36 6.24 -7.75 32.52
N PRO A 37 7.39 -8.14 33.10
CA PRO A 37 7.99 -7.37 34.20
C PRO A 37 8.45 -5.99 33.75
N ALA A 38 8.80 -5.82 32.46
CA ALA A 38 9.15 -4.53 31.90
C ALA A 38 7.98 -3.53 31.97
N SER A 39 6.73 -3.97 31.82
CA SER A 39 5.56 -3.09 31.94
C SER A 39 5.30 -2.58 33.36
N ARG A 40 5.76 -3.31 34.37
CA ARG A 40 5.52 -3.02 35.80
C ARG A 40 6.71 -2.35 36.50
N ASP A 41 7.83 -2.16 35.81
CA ASP A 41 9.04 -1.53 36.37
C ASP A 41 8.76 -0.10 36.87
N PRO A 42 9.23 0.35 38.04
CA PRO A 42 8.91 1.68 38.56
C PRO A 42 9.46 2.83 37.69
N SER A 43 10.55 2.60 36.95
CA SER A 43 11.19 3.63 36.13
C SER A 43 10.54 3.75 34.75
N ILE A 44 9.97 4.93 34.45
CA ILE A 44 9.39 5.22 33.14
C ILE A 44 10.45 5.13 32.02
N LEU A 45 11.68 5.55 32.29
CA LEU A 45 12.77 5.50 31.31
C LEU A 45 13.13 4.05 30.95
N THR A 46 13.19 3.17 31.95
CA THR A 46 13.44 1.74 31.74
C THR A 46 12.34 1.09 30.90
N ARG A 47 11.08 1.48 31.11
CA ARG A 47 9.95 1.06 30.26
C ARG A 47 10.16 1.51 28.82
N ILE A 48 10.43 2.81 28.61
CA ILE A 48 10.59 3.40 27.27
C ILE A 48 11.75 2.73 26.51
N TYR A 49 12.93 2.60 27.11
CA TYR A 49 14.09 1.99 26.43
C TYR A 49 13.83 0.53 26.09
N THR A 50 13.29 -0.24 27.05
CA THR A 50 13.00 -1.66 26.83
C THR A 50 11.97 -1.83 25.73
N PHE A 51 10.88 -1.07 25.74
CA PHE A 51 9.82 -1.14 24.74
C PHE A 51 10.23 -0.65 23.36
N ALA A 52 11.08 0.38 23.28
CA ALA A 52 11.64 0.82 22.01
C ALA A 52 12.52 -0.28 21.37
N TYR A 53 13.21 -1.08 22.20
CA TYR A 53 14.05 -2.18 21.75
C TYR A 53 13.26 -3.44 21.35
N LEU A 54 12.07 -3.70 21.91
CA LEU A 54 11.30 -4.92 21.59
C LEU A 54 11.02 -5.13 20.08
N PRO A 55 10.61 -4.12 19.29
CA PRO A 55 10.47 -4.27 17.83
C PRO A 55 11.78 -4.60 17.12
N VAL A 56 12.90 -4.09 17.63
CA VAL A 56 14.24 -4.36 17.10
C VAL A 56 14.59 -5.83 17.33
N PHE A 57 14.35 -6.31 18.56
CA PHE A 57 14.52 -7.72 18.91
C PHE A 57 13.63 -8.63 18.04
N ASN A 58 12.37 -8.25 17.86
CA ASN A 58 11.41 -8.95 17.00
C ASN A 58 11.85 -8.98 15.52
N PHE A 59 12.38 -7.87 15.00
CA PHE A 59 12.94 -7.85 13.66
C PHE A 59 14.14 -8.79 13.52
N PHE A 60 14.98 -8.85 14.54
CA PHE A 60 16.11 -9.76 14.54
C PHE A 60 15.69 -11.23 14.62
N LEU A 61 14.59 -11.56 15.31
CA LEU A 61 14.01 -12.91 15.25
C LEU A 61 13.56 -13.30 13.82
N LEU A 62 13.13 -12.34 12.99
CA LEU A 62 12.82 -12.60 11.57
C LEU A 62 14.07 -12.85 10.73
N LEU A 63 15.18 -12.18 11.04
CA LEU A 63 16.45 -12.32 10.33
C LEU A 63 17.22 -13.58 10.76
N TYR A 64 17.26 -13.85 12.06
CA TYR A 64 17.99 -14.96 12.66
C TYR A 64 17.16 -15.58 13.81
N PRO A 65 16.42 -16.67 13.56
CA PRO A 65 15.55 -17.28 14.57
C PRO A 65 16.33 -18.21 15.52
N PHE A 66 17.48 -17.78 16.04
CA PHE A 66 18.35 -18.66 16.86
C PHE A 66 18.02 -18.68 18.35
N HIS A 67 17.48 -17.57 18.88
CA HIS A 67 17.11 -17.42 20.29
C HIS A 67 15.60 -17.54 20.44
N LEU A 68 15.05 -18.72 20.19
CA LEU A 68 13.62 -19.00 20.34
C LEU A 68 13.33 -19.55 21.73
N SER A 69 12.33 -18.99 22.41
CA SER A 69 11.76 -19.55 23.64
C SER A 69 10.35 -20.04 23.37
N PHE A 70 9.93 -21.11 24.06
CA PHE A 70 8.52 -21.51 24.04
C PHE A 70 7.62 -20.46 24.73
N ASP A 71 8.20 -19.65 25.63
CA ASP A 71 7.52 -18.57 26.33
C ASP A 71 8.47 -17.41 26.70
N TRP A 72 8.00 -16.19 26.49
CA TRP A 72 8.75 -14.93 26.64
C TRP A 72 8.26 -14.10 27.83
N SER A 73 8.11 -14.75 28.98
CA SER A 73 7.75 -14.10 30.26
C SER A 73 8.96 -13.96 31.19
N MET A 74 8.75 -13.41 32.38
CA MET A 74 9.77 -13.12 33.40
C MET A 74 10.93 -12.29 32.81
N ASP A 75 12.16 -12.53 33.24
CA ASP A 75 13.35 -11.81 32.79
C ASP A 75 13.99 -12.41 31.52
N SER A 76 13.17 -12.99 30.63
CA SER A 76 13.66 -13.53 29.33
C SER A 76 14.33 -12.48 28.44
N ILE A 77 13.93 -11.20 28.59
CA ILE A 77 14.61 -10.06 27.97
C ILE A 77 15.07 -9.13 29.09
N PRO A 78 16.41 -8.96 29.29
CA PRO A 78 16.91 -8.08 30.33
C PRO A 78 16.44 -6.64 30.10
N ARG A 79 15.89 -6.00 31.14
CA ARG A 79 15.46 -4.60 31.07
C ARG A 79 16.64 -3.68 30.78
N ILE A 80 16.39 -2.60 30.05
CA ILE A 80 17.41 -1.58 29.76
C ILE A 80 17.31 -0.49 30.83
N THR A 81 18.22 -0.52 31.79
CA THR A 81 18.23 0.42 32.93
C THR A 81 19.12 1.65 32.69
N SER A 82 20.07 1.57 31.77
CA SER A 82 21.02 2.64 31.46
C SER A 82 20.83 3.20 30.06
N LEU A 83 21.05 4.50 29.93
CA LEU A 83 21.13 5.21 28.64
C LEU A 83 22.29 4.70 27.77
N PHE A 84 23.41 4.31 28.39
CA PHE A 84 24.63 3.89 27.70
C PHE A 84 24.66 2.40 27.34
N ASP A 85 23.52 1.70 27.46
CA ASP A 85 23.40 0.33 26.99
C ASP A 85 23.57 0.28 25.45
N ALA A 86 24.42 -0.63 24.96
CA ALA A 86 24.68 -0.80 23.52
C ALA A 86 23.38 -1.08 22.73
N ARG A 87 22.36 -1.68 23.38
CA ARG A 87 21.05 -1.95 22.77
C ARG A 87 20.29 -0.67 22.39
N ASN A 88 20.51 0.44 23.09
CA ASN A 88 19.92 1.73 22.72
C ASN A 88 20.51 2.26 21.41
N ILE A 89 21.81 2.04 21.18
CA ILE A 89 22.47 2.43 19.92
C ILE A 89 21.87 1.63 18.75
N VAL A 90 21.73 0.31 18.92
CA VAL A 90 21.11 -0.57 17.92
C VAL A 90 19.67 -0.13 17.63
N THR A 91 18.92 0.22 18.67
CA THR A 91 17.54 0.73 18.57
C THR A 91 17.47 2.03 17.78
N ALA A 92 18.32 3.00 18.11
CA ALA A 92 18.37 4.28 17.41
C ALA A 92 18.72 4.11 15.93
N MET A 93 19.73 3.28 15.63
CA MET A 93 20.16 2.99 14.26
C MET A 93 19.06 2.30 13.44
N PHE A 94 18.33 1.37 14.05
CA PHE A 94 17.22 0.66 13.41
C PHE A 94 16.11 1.64 12.97
N TYR A 95 15.60 2.45 13.91
CA TYR A 95 14.54 3.43 13.59
C TYR A 95 15.01 4.52 12.65
N ALA A 96 16.26 5.00 12.79
CA ALA A 96 16.84 5.99 11.88
C ALA A 96 16.90 5.46 10.44
N THR A 97 17.30 4.19 10.27
CA THR A 97 17.41 3.56 8.95
C THR A 97 16.04 3.39 8.31
N ILE A 98 15.08 2.81 9.02
CA ILE A 98 13.70 2.62 8.52
C ILE A 98 13.06 3.96 8.19
N SER A 99 13.17 4.95 9.07
CA SER A 99 12.59 6.27 8.87
C SER A 99 13.21 6.97 7.66
N LYS A 100 14.54 6.94 7.52
CA LYS A 100 15.26 7.55 6.39
C LYS A 100 14.89 6.91 5.06
N VAL A 101 14.84 5.58 4.98
CA VAL A 101 14.48 4.86 3.75
C VAL A 101 13.02 5.11 3.37
N THR A 102 12.12 5.05 4.34
CA THR A 102 10.69 5.30 4.13
C THR A 102 10.44 6.73 3.69
N TRP A 103 11.04 7.71 4.38
CA TRP A 103 10.93 9.13 4.05
C TRP A 103 11.44 9.43 2.64
N ARG A 104 12.63 8.93 2.29
CA ARG A 104 13.20 9.11 0.95
C ARG A 104 12.28 8.54 -0.13
N THR A 105 11.76 7.32 0.08
CA THR A 105 10.88 6.67 -0.91
C THR A 105 9.56 7.42 -1.05
N LEU A 106 8.99 7.88 0.07
CA LEU A 106 7.77 8.66 0.09
C LEU A 106 7.92 10.01 -0.63
N MET A 107 9.00 10.75 -0.34
CA MET A 107 9.29 12.02 -0.98
C MET A 107 9.53 11.86 -2.49
N ASN A 108 10.21 10.79 -2.89
CA ASN A 108 10.43 10.48 -4.31
C ASN A 108 9.11 10.22 -5.05
N GLU A 109 8.18 9.49 -4.42
CA GLU A 109 6.85 9.24 -4.99
C GLU A 109 6.00 10.51 -5.06
N PHE A 110 6.03 11.36 -4.02
CA PHE A 110 5.34 12.65 -4.05
C PHE A 110 5.86 13.55 -5.16
N LYS A 111 7.18 13.68 -5.30
CA LYS A 111 7.80 14.48 -6.38
C LYS A 111 7.41 13.95 -7.75
N LYS A 112 7.50 12.64 -7.97
CA LYS A 112 7.10 11.98 -9.22
C LYS A 112 5.62 12.22 -9.55
N HIS A 113 4.73 12.18 -8.55
CA HIS A 113 3.31 12.46 -8.74
C HIS A 113 3.08 13.92 -9.13
N GLN A 114 3.79 14.87 -8.50
CA GLN A 114 3.73 16.28 -8.84
C GLN A 114 4.25 16.55 -10.27
N ASP A 115 5.38 15.97 -10.64
CA ASP A 115 5.96 16.12 -11.98
C ASP A 115 5.03 15.57 -13.07
N ASN A 116 4.42 14.40 -12.83
CA ASN A 116 3.43 13.81 -13.73
C ASN A 116 2.19 14.72 -13.89
N PHE A 117 1.65 15.25 -12.79
CA PHE A 117 0.51 16.17 -12.83
C PHE A 117 0.81 17.43 -13.65
N VAL A 118 1.98 18.04 -13.49
CA VAL A 118 2.41 19.21 -14.26
C VAL A 118 2.58 18.85 -15.74
N ARG A 119 3.15 17.68 -16.06
CA ARG A 119 3.32 17.18 -17.43
C ARG A 119 1.97 16.99 -18.13
N ASP A 120 1.01 16.37 -17.44
CA ASP A 120 -0.32 16.11 -17.96
C ASP A 120 -1.05 17.44 -18.21
N ALA A 121 -0.99 18.38 -17.25
CA ALA A 121 -1.55 19.72 -17.43
C ALA A 121 -0.97 20.45 -18.66
N LYS A 122 0.36 20.35 -18.88
CA LYS A 122 1.02 20.90 -20.08
C LYS A 122 0.58 20.19 -21.37
N TYR A 123 0.42 18.87 -21.34
CA TYR A 123 -0.05 18.08 -22.48
C TYR A 123 -1.47 18.48 -22.89
N TYR A 124 -2.40 18.55 -21.94
CA TYR A 124 -3.78 18.98 -22.20
C TYR A 124 -3.85 20.43 -22.70
N LYS A 125 -3.06 21.35 -22.14
CA LYS A 125 -2.98 22.74 -22.64
C LYS A 125 -2.47 22.80 -24.08
N LYS A 126 -1.43 22.04 -24.42
CA LYS A 126 -0.87 21.96 -25.79
C LYS A 126 -1.86 21.34 -26.77
N GLN A 127 -2.60 20.32 -26.35
CA GLN A 127 -3.62 19.68 -27.18
C GLN A 127 -4.80 20.63 -27.43
N ASN A 128 -5.27 21.36 -26.43
CA ASN A 128 -6.32 22.38 -26.59
C ASN A 128 -5.88 23.52 -27.53
N CYS A 129 -4.64 24.00 -27.45
CA CYS A 129 -4.13 24.99 -28.41
C CYS A 129 -4.08 24.45 -29.84
N LYS A 130 -3.62 23.20 -30.05
CA LYS A 130 -3.60 22.57 -31.38
C LYS A 130 -5.00 22.38 -31.96
N ILE A 131 -5.97 21.97 -31.14
CA ILE A 131 -7.38 21.87 -31.56
C ILE A 131 -7.92 23.25 -31.96
N LYS A 132 -7.63 24.30 -31.16
CA LYS A 132 -8.04 25.68 -31.46
C LYS A 132 -7.45 26.20 -32.78
N HIS A 133 -6.16 25.96 -33.06
CA HIS A 133 -5.55 26.33 -34.34
C HIS A 133 -6.13 25.53 -35.52
N LYS A 134 -6.34 24.22 -35.37
CA LYS A 134 -6.92 23.37 -36.45
C LYS A 134 -8.35 23.79 -36.82
N TRP A 135 -9.16 24.18 -35.84
CA TRP A 135 -10.49 24.76 -36.09
C TRP A 135 -10.40 26.09 -36.85
N ASN A 136 -9.43 26.94 -36.52
CA ASN A 136 -9.28 28.25 -37.17
C ASN A 136 -8.84 28.15 -38.65
N TYR A 137 -8.06 27.14 -39.03
CA TYR A 137 -7.66 26.91 -40.43
C TYR A 137 -8.74 26.20 -41.26
N ASN A 138 -9.51 25.27 -40.68
CA ASN A 138 -10.57 24.55 -41.41
C ASN A 138 -11.87 25.35 -41.60
N CYS A 139 -12.08 26.45 -40.87
CA CYS A 139 -13.24 27.32 -41.08
C CYS A 139 -13.18 28.17 -42.37
N LYS A 140 -12.08 28.13 -43.15
CA LYS A 140 -11.99 28.79 -44.46
C LYS A 140 -12.45 27.93 -45.64
N GLN A 141 -12.86 26.68 -45.43
CA GLN A 141 -13.06 25.72 -46.53
C GLN A 141 -14.40 24.95 -46.48
N TYR A 142 -15.46 25.55 -45.95
CA TYR A 142 -16.82 25.08 -46.25
C TYR A 142 -17.35 25.81 -47.48
N ASN A 143 -17.11 25.19 -48.64
CA ASN A 143 -17.81 25.50 -49.87
C ASN A 143 -19.32 25.33 -49.66
N ARG A 144 -20.07 26.30 -50.20
CA ARG A 144 -21.52 26.20 -50.46
C ARG A 144 -21.81 24.90 -51.22
N GLY A 145 -22.38 23.91 -50.55
CA GLY A 145 -23.10 22.83 -51.21
C GLY A 145 -24.52 23.28 -51.49
N GLN A 146 -24.91 23.26 -52.77
CA GLN A 146 -26.31 23.31 -53.21
C GLN A 146 -27.02 22.08 -52.64
N ASP A 147 -27.88 22.26 -51.64
CA ASP A 147 -29.04 21.40 -51.31
C ASP A 147 -29.66 21.83 -49.96
N CYS A 148 -30.05 23.10 -49.87
CA CYS A 148 -30.96 23.55 -48.82
C CYS A 148 -32.07 24.34 -49.52
N TYR A 149 -33.08 23.60 -49.98
CA TYR A 149 -34.30 24.17 -50.51
C TYR A 149 -34.98 25.00 -49.41
N GLU A 150 -35.34 26.23 -49.76
CA GLU A 150 -36.01 27.21 -48.90
C GLU A 150 -37.24 26.60 -48.23
N ARG A 151 -37.35 26.76 -46.91
CA ARG A 151 -38.67 26.84 -46.25
C ARG A 151 -38.81 28.25 -45.68
N LYS A 152 -39.34 29.15 -46.50
CA LYS A 152 -39.92 30.42 -46.07
C LYS A 152 -41.09 30.12 -45.14
N ASN A 153 -41.11 30.69 -43.95
CA ASN A 153 -42.31 31.36 -43.44
C ASN A 153 -42.01 32.30 -42.28
N TYR A 154 -42.81 33.37 -42.29
CA TYR A 154 -42.69 34.66 -41.63
C TYR A 154 -42.92 34.61 -40.12
N HIS A 155 -42.11 35.36 -39.36
CA HIS A 155 -42.51 36.55 -38.59
C HIS A 155 -41.36 36.91 -37.63
N ALA A 156 -40.66 38.00 -37.96
CA ALA A 156 -39.89 38.76 -36.97
C ALA A 156 -40.79 39.90 -36.47
N PRO A 157 -40.66 40.27 -35.19
CA PRO A 157 -40.17 41.63 -35.00
C PRO A 157 -39.07 41.75 -33.93
N HIS A 158 -38.13 42.61 -34.30
CA HIS A 158 -37.34 43.54 -33.48
C HIS A 158 -36.08 43.10 -32.73
N LYS A 159 -34.97 43.63 -33.30
CA LYS A 159 -33.75 44.20 -32.69
C LYS A 159 -33.08 43.40 -31.57
N GLU A 160 -32.00 42.71 -31.94
CA GLU A 160 -30.75 42.80 -31.19
C GLU A 160 -29.53 42.42 -32.03
N ASN A 161 -28.40 43.02 -31.66
CA ASN A 161 -27.26 43.35 -32.50
C ASN A 161 -26.46 42.15 -33.01
N VAL A 162 -25.82 42.42 -34.16
CA VAL A 162 -24.86 41.58 -34.88
C VAL A 162 -23.65 41.27 -33.99
N SER A 163 -23.59 40.07 -33.41
CA SER A 163 -22.33 39.35 -33.18
C SER A 163 -22.61 37.86 -32.96
N SER A 164 -22.04 37.03 -33.84
CA SER A 164 -21.89 35.58 -33.65
C SER A 164 -23.17 34.73 -33.57
N LYS A 165 -24.05 34.80 -34.57
CA LYS A 165 -25.00 33.69 -34.82
C LYS A 165 -24.23 32.52 -35.44
N LYS A 166 -23.69 31.65 -34.57
CA LYS A 166 -23.29 30.29 -34.92
C LYS A 166 -24.53 29.59 -35.51
N LEU A 167 -24.55 29.39 -36.82
CA LEU A 167 -25.54 28.54 -37.48
C LEU A 167 -25.26 27.10 -37.00
N LEU A 168 -25.99 26.64 -36.00
CA LEU A 168 -25.93 25.26 -35.51
C LEU A 168 -27.01 24.44 -36.22
N CYS A 169 -26.61 23.45 -37.02
CA CYS A 169 -27.54 22.43 -37.49
C CYS A 169 -27.93 21.51 -36.30
N PRO A 170 -29.22 21.29 -36.02
CA PRO A 170 -29.66 20.36 -34.98
C PRO A 170 -29.48 18.90 -35.43
N CYS A 171 -29.14 18.02 -34.48
CA CYS A 171 -29.11 16.58 -34.71
C CYS A 171 -30.52 16.04 -34.99
N THR A 172 -30.69 15.30 -36.09
CA THR A 172 -31.99 14.76 -36.53
C THR A 172 -32.57 13.70 -35.59
N GLY A 173 -31.75 13.10 -34.72
CA GLY A 173 -32.20 12.14 -33.70
C GLY A 173 -32.64 12.79 -32.38
N CYS A 174 -31.87 13.74 -31.83
CA CYS A 174 -32.09 14.27 -30.47
C CYS A 174 -32.47 15.75 -30.39
N LYS A 175 -32.57 16.45 -31.53
CA LYS A 175 -32.95 17.87 -31.69
C LYS A 175 -32.16 18.89 -30.84
N HIS A 176 -31.07 18.48 -30.19
CA HIS A 176 -30.23 19.37 -29.38
C HIS A 176 -29.08 19.99 -30.19
N SER A 177 -28.63 21.16 -29.72
CA SER A 177 -27.58 21.95 -30.35
C SER A 177 -26.18 21.44 -29.96
N LEU A 178 -25.32 21.22 -30.97
CA LEU A 178 -23.98 20.60 -30.95
C LEU A 178 -22.86 21.35 -30.17
N THR A 179 -23.18 22.14 -29.14
CA THR A 179 -22.17 23.02 -28.50
C THR A 179 -21.68 22.64 -27.12
N GLU A 180 -22.19 21.59 -26.49
CA GLU A 180 -21.56 21.03 -25.29
C GLU A 180 -21.60 19.50 -25.37
N GLU A 181 -20.61 18.88 -24.74
CA GLU A 181 -20.32 17.45 -24.81
C GLU A 181 -21.58 16.59 -24.87
N HIS A 182 -21.70 15.75 -25.90
CA HIS A 182 -22.78 14.79 -26.03
C HIS A 182 -22.91 14.03 -24.70
N THR A 183 -24.02 14.28 -24.00
CA THR A 183 -24.29 13.70 -22.69
C THR A 183 -24.31 12.18 -22.81
N SER A 184 -23.85 11.51 -21.76
CA SER A 184 -23.95 10.04 -21.60
C SER A 184 -25.32 9.47 -21.99
N VAL A 185 -26.37 10.29 -21.88
CA VAL A 185 -27.74 10.03 -22.34
C VAL A 185 -27.82 9.68 -23.82
N CYS A 186 -27.13 10.39 -24.72
CA CYS A 186 -27.21 10.11 -26.16
C CYS A 186 -26.45 8.83 -26.56
N ARG A 187 -25.40 8.45 -25.83
CA ARG A 187 -24.76 7.13 -25.99
C ARG A 187 -25.62 6.01 -25.44
N ALA A 188 -26.35 6.25 -24.35
CA ALA A 188 -27.26 5.29 -23.75
C ALA A 188 -28.49 5.03 -24.64
N SER A 189 -29.05 6.08 -25.25
CA SER A 189 -30.18 5.96 -26.17
C SER A 189 -29.83 5.33 -27.52
N ASN A 190 -28.56 5.39 -27.95
CA ASN A 190 -28.11 4.87 -29.25
C ASN A 190 -27.14 3.70 -29.11
N ASN A 191 -27.29 2.91 -28.05
CA ASN A 191 -26.54 1.67 -27.86
C ASN A 191 -26.97 0.65 -28.93
N ASN A 192 -26.00 -0.07 -29.52
CA ASN A 192 -26.14 -0.96 -30.69
C ASN A 192 -27.15 -2.12 -30.55
N ASN A 193 -27.95 -2.19 -29.48
CA ASN A 193 -28.92 -3.25 -29.21
C ASN A 193 -30.38 -2.93 -29.57
N ILE A 194 -30.69 -1.74 -30.07
CA ILE A 194 -32.01 -1.43 -30.63
C ILE A 194 -31.87 -1.22 -32.13
N THR A 195 -31.87 -2.32 -32.87
CA THR A 195 -32.15 -2.34 -34.30
C THR A 195 -33.64 -2.13 -34.47
N MET A 196 -34.08 -0.88 -34.64
CA MET A 196 -35.28 -0.48 -35.39
C MET A 196 -35.38 1.04 -35.32
N HIS A 197 -34.71 1.71 -36.26
CA HIS A 197 -35.17 2.91 -36.99
C HIS A 197 -33.96 3.57 -37.67
N ASN A 198 -34.15 3.86 -38.95
CA ASN A 198 -33.13 4.13 -39.97
C ASN A 198 -32.50 5.54 -39.87
N SER A 199 -32.31 6.07 -38.66
CA SER A 199 -31.74 7.40 -38.44
C SER A 199 -30.22 7.31 -38.20
N SER A 200 -29.47 7.20 -39.28
CA SER A 200 -28.01 7.36 -39.29
C SER A 200 -27.64 8.79 -38.88
N CYS A 201 -27.28 8.98 -37.61
CA CYS A 201 -26.71 10.23 -37.14
C CYS A 201 -25.26 10.35 -37.67
N ILE A 202 -25.07 11.12 -38.73
CA ILE A 202 -23.75 11.43 -39.29
C ILE A 202 -23.19 12.65 -38.55
N CYS A 203 -22.61 12.43 -37.38
CA CYS A 203 -21.76 13.44 -36.75
C CYS A 203 -20.35 13.35 -37.36
N PRO A 204 -19.76 14.45 -37.88
CA PRO A 204 -18.39 14.42 -38.35
C PRO A 204 -17.48 14.11 -37.17
N VAL A 205 -17.03 12.86 -37.11
CA VAL A 205 -16.04 12.42 -36.14
C VAL A 205 -14.79 13.21 -36.49
N SER A 206 -14.41 14.17 -35.64
CA SER A 206 -13.10 14.80 -35.78
C SER A 206 -12.08 13.67 -35.60
N PHE A 207 -11.51 13.18 -36.70
CA PHE A 207 -10.33 12.33 -36.71
C PHE A 207 -9.15 13.19 -36.23
N VAL A 208 -9.14 13.50 -34.95
CA VAL A 208 -7.90 13.50 -34.20
C VAL A 208 -7.55 12.03 -34.12
N LYS A 209 -6.39 11.63 -34.64
CA LYS A 209 -5.75 10.36 -34.28
C LYS A 209 -5.50 10.38 -32.77
N SER A 210 -6.54 10.23 -31.97
CA SER A 210 -6.46 9.64 -30.66
C SER A 210 -6.09 8.21 -30.98
N ARG A 211 -4.78 7.93 -30.91
CA ARG A 211 -4.29 6.56 -30.77
C ARG A 211 -5.10 6.01 -29.60
N ALA A 212 -6.16 5.25 -29.90
CA ALA A 212 -6.92 4.51 -28.91
C ALA A 212 -5.96 3.42 -28.43
N THR A 213 -5.01 3.81 -27.59
CA THR A 213 -4.44 2.88 -26.63
C THR A 213 -5.65 2.39 -25.86
N SER A 214 -6.06 1.16 -26.13
CA SER A 214 -6.70 0.32 -25.14
C SER A 214 -5.91 0.50 -23.85
N THR A 215 -6.32 1.44 -23.01
CA THR A 215 -5.85 1.52 -21.65
C THR A 215 -6.63 0.47 -20.89
N GLN A 216 -6.32 -0.80 -21.17
CA GLN A 216 -6.08 -1.73 -20.08
C GLN A 216 -5.07 -1.01 -19.18
N LYS A 217 -5.57 -0.19 -18.24
CA LYS A 217 -4.73 0.34 -17.16
C LYS A 217 -4.39 -0.88 -16.32
N SER A 218 -3.42 -1.66 -16.77
CA SER A 218 -2.59 -2.47 -15.89
C SER A 218 -2.20 -1.50 -14.78
N VAL A 219 -2.75 -1.71 -13.60
CA VAL A 219 -2.41 -0.93 -12.41
C VAL A 219 -1.01 -1.40 -12.03
N TYR A 220 -0.02 -1.00 -12.83
CA TYR A 220 1.38 -1.22 -12.54
C TYR A 220 1.71 -0.24 -11.41
N ARG A 221 1.51 -0.67 -10.16
CA ARG A 221 1.94 0.10 -9.00
C ARG A 221 3.45 0.28 -9.13
N SER A 222 3.91 1.53 -9.01
CA SER A 222 5.34 1.86 -8.96
C SER A 222 6.03 0.89 -7.98
N PRO A 223 7.22 0.33 -8.29
CA PRO A 223 7.93 -0.56 -7.36
C PRO A 223 8.17 0.10 -5.99
N GLN A 224 8.24 1.43 -5.97
CA GLN A 224 8.34 2.27 -4.78
C GLN A 224 7.06 2.23 -3.93
N VAL A 225 5.87 2.17 -4.54
CA VAL A 225 4.59 2.00 -3.84
C VAL A 225 4.47 0.59 -3.27
N ALA A 226 4.91 -0.43 -4.02
CA ALA A 226 4.96 -1.80 -3.50
C ALA A 226 5.89 -1.90 -2.28
N PHE A 227 7.08 -1.29 -2.36
CA PHE A 227 8.01 -1.18 -1.23
C PHE A 227 7.37 -0.54 0.00
N LEU A 228 6.71 0.62 -0.15
CA LEU A 228 6.03 1.29 0.96
C LEU A 228 4.92 0.43 1.58
N LEU A 229 4.18 -0.30 0.75
CA LEU A 229 3.14 -1.22 1.24
C LEU A 229 3.76 -2.38 2.03
N PHE A 230 4.83 -3.00 1.55
CA PHE A 230 5.46 -4.12 2.23
C PHE A 230 6.15 -3.68 3.53
N MET A 231 6.75 -2.49 3.55
CA MET A 231 7.21 -1.84 4.77
C MET A 231 6.06 -1.58 5.76
N ALA A 232 4.89 -1.18 5.28
CA ALA A 232 3.72 -0.98 6.13
C ALA A 232 3.22 -2.30 6.75
N PHE A 233 3.16 -3.39 5.98
CA PHE A 233 2.86 -4.74 6.50
C PHE A 233 3.86 -5.19 7.57
N MET A 234 5.09 -4.70 7.48
CA MET A 234 6.12 -5.02 8.45
C MET A 234 6.01 -4.20 9.74
N VAL A 235 5.78 -2.88 9.64
CA VAL A 235 5.82 -1.96 10.78
C VAL A 235 4.49 -1.84 11.51
N LEU A 236 3.36 -1.77 10.79
CA LEU A 236 2.06 -1.51 11.41
C LEU A 236 1.62 -2.57 12.43
N PRO A 237 1.83 -3.89 12.21
CA PRO A 237 1.47 -4.90 13.21
C PRO A 237 2.27 -4.80 14.51
N PHE A 238 3.46 -4.20 14.48
CA PHE A 238 4.25 -3.97 15.68
C PHE A 238 3.71 -2.82 16.52
N VAL A 239 3.05 -1.82 15.93
CA VAL A 239 2.61 -0.62 16.67
C VAL A 239 1.75 -0.97 17.90
N PRO A 240 0.72 -1.83 17.81
CA PRO A 240 -0.03 -2.25 19.00
C PRO A 240 0.80 -3.11 19.98
N ALA A 241 1.74 -3.91 19.47
CA ALA A 241 2.56 -4.82 20.25
C ALA A 241 3.78 -4.15 20.93
N THR A 242 4.13 -2.93 20.54
CA THR A 242 5.27 -2.17 21.11
C THR A 242 5.05 -1.71 22.55
N ASN A 243 3.85 -1.88 23.10
CA ASN A 243 3.46 -1.31 24.39
C ASN A 243 3.58 0.23 24.46
N LEU A 244 3.74 0.94 23.33
CA LEU A 244 3.84 2.41 23.26
C LEU A 244 2.49 3.10 23.51
N LEU A 245 1.39 2.49 23.06
CA LEU A 245 0.04 3.06 23.18
C LEU A 245 -0.75 2.41 24.33
N PHE A 246 -0.61 1.10 24.52
CA PHE A 246 -1.30 0.32 25.55
C PHE A 246 -0.39 -0.79 26.06
N TYR A 247 -0.36 -1.03 27.36
CA TYR A 247 0.39 -2.16 27.93
C TYR A 247 -0.32 -3.49 27.62
N VAL A 248 0.41 -4.39 26.98
CA VAL A 248 0.03 -5.75 26.63
C VAL A 248 0.77 -6.72 27.54
N GLY A 249 0.12 -7.83 27.90
CA GLY A 249 0.62 -8.79 28.88
C GLY A 249 1.87 -9.58 28.49
N PHE A 250 2.32 -9.54 27.23
CA PHE A 250 3.49 -10.27 26.78
C PHE A 250 4.64 -9.32 26.41
N VAL A 251 5.88 -9.74 26.70
CA VAL A 251 7.09 -9.00 26.33
C VAL A 251 7.40 -9.19 24.84
N VAL A 252 7.39 -10.44 24.37
CA VAL A 252 7.54 -10.81 22.97
C VAL A 252 6.53 -11.88 22.63
N ALA A 253 5.92 -11.79 21.45
CA ALA A 253 5.03 -12.82 20.95
C ALA A 253 5.38 -13.12 19.49
N GLU A 254 5.88 -14.33 19.25
CA GLU A 254 6.20 -14.82 17.91
C GLU A 254 4.98 -14.81 16.98
N ARG A 255 3.76 -14.98 17.51
CA ARG A 255 2.52 -14.92 16.73
C ARG A 255 2.28 -13.53 16.12
N VAL A 256 2.82 -12.49 16.73
CA VAL A 256 2.77 -11.13 16.18
C VAL A 256 3.68 -10.98 14.96
N LEU A 257 4.66 -11.88 14.78
CA LEU A 257 5.59 -11.89 13.65
C LEU A 257 5.00 -12.45 12.35
N TYR A 258 3.81 -13.07 12.35
CA TYR A 258 3.25 -13.66 11.13
C TYR A 258 2.91 -12.64 10.04
N ILE A 259 2.34 -11.48 10.39
CA ILE A 259 2.06 -10.44 9.39
C ILE A 259 3.35 -9.72 8.97
N PRO A 260 4.24 -9.34 9.91
CA PRO A 260 5.54 -8.80 9.56
C PRO A 260 6.42 -9.72 8.69
N SER A 261 6.36 -11.04 8.88
CA SER A 261 7.12 -11.99 8.05
C SER A 261 6.66 -11.99 6.59
N VAL A 262 5.36 -11.84 6.34
CA VAL A 262 4.84 -11.65 4.97
C VAL A 262 5.42 -10.39 4.34
N GLY A 263 5.41 -9.27 5.06
CA GLY A 263 6.03 -8.01 4.60
C GLY A 263 7.53 -8.18 4.30
N PHE A 264 8.24 -8.87 5.19
CA PHE A 264 9.66 -9.17 5.06
C PHE A 264 9.97 -10.03 3.82
N CYS A 265 9.25 -11.13 3.61
CA CYS A 265 9.42 -11.99 2.44
C CYS A 265 9.15 -11.24 1.12
N LEU A 266 8.13 -10.38 1.09
CA LEU A 266 7.82 -9.57 -0.08
C LEU A 266 8.91 -8.52 -0.35
N LEU A 267 9.50 -7.91 0.69
CA LEU A 267 10.64 -7.00 0.55
C LEU A 267 11.89 -7.71 0.04
N LEU A 268 12.20 -8.91 0.56
CA LEU A 268 13.31 -9.73 0.07
C LEU A 268 13.12 -10.09 -1.40
N GLY A 269 11.91 -10.49 -1.81
CA GLY A 269 11.58 -10.78 -3.20
C GLY A 269 11.77 -9.58 -4.13
N LEU A 270 11.30 -8.39 -3.71
CA LEU A 270 11.55 -7.16 -4.46
C LEU A 270 13.04 -6.82 -4.56
N GLY A 271 13.78 -6.92 -3.45
CA GLY A 271 15.21 -6.65 -3.41
C GLY A 271 15.99 -7.60 -4.32
N ALA A 272 15.69 -8.89 -4.25
CA ALA A 272 16.26 -9.91 -5.12
C ALA A 272 15.94 -9.62 -6.59
N GLY A 273 14.69 -9.30 -6.92
CA GLY A 273 14.28 -8.97 -8.28
C GLY A 273 14.97 -7.72 -8.85
N VAL A 274 15.21 -6.70 -8.03
CA VAL A 274 15.98 -5.51 -8.45
C VAL A 274 17.45 -5.86 -8.71
N LEU A 275 18.04 -6.71 -7.87
CA LEU A 275 19.43 -7.12 -7.97
C LEU A 275 19.67 -8.02 -9.19
N THR A 276 18.79 -9.00 -9.43
CA THR A 276 18.91 -9.95 -10.53
C THR A 276 18.48 -9.38 -11.87
N ARG A 277 17.72 -8.27 -11.92
CA ARG A 277 17.26 -7.63 -13.17
C ARG A 277 18.41 -7.26 -14.12
N HIS A 278 19.58 -6.94 -13.57
CA HIS A 278 20.75 -6.57 -14.35
C HIS A 278 21.65 -7.77 -14.67
N TRP A 279 21.37 -8.95 -14.12
CA TRP A 279 22.14 -10.17 -14.37
C TRP A 279 21.46 -10.98 -15.46
N HIS A 280 22.21 -11.32 -16.51
CA HIS A 280 21.70 -12.23 -17.54
C HIS A 280 21.53 -13.65 -16.96
N HIS A 281 20.54 -14.41 -17.45
CA HIS A 281 20.12 -15.71 -16.92
C HIS A 281 21.21 -16.82 -16.95
N GLY A 282 22.38 -16.53 -17.54
CA GLY A 282 23.54 -17.41 -17.63
C GLY A 282 24.82 -16.87 -16.95
N GLU A 283 24.78 -15.69 -16.32
CA GLU A 283 25.94 -15.16 -15.61
C GLU A 283 26.23 -15.96 -14.33
N ILE A 284 27.52 -16.12 -14.03
CA ILE A 284 28.01 -16.77 -12.82
C ILE A 284 27.42 -16.10 -11.57
N LYS A 285 27.25 -14.78 -11.58
CA LYS A 285 26.65 -14.01 -10.46
C LYS A 285 25.23 -14.46 -10.12
N SER A 286 24.39 -14.67 -11.13
CA SER A 286 23.00 -15.14 -10.94
C SER A 286 22.96 -16.55 -10.38
N ARG A 287 23.82 -17.46 -10.91
CA ARG A 287 23.95 -18.83 -10.38
C ARG A 287 24.45 -18.86 -8.94
N LEU A 288 25.47 -18.06 -8.61
CA LEU A 288 25.99 -17.95 -7.25
C LEU A 288 24.94 -17.39 -6.30
N PHE A 289 24.15 -16.40 -6.72
CA PHE A 289 23.06 -15.87 -5.91
C PHE A 289 21.97 -16.91 -5.65
N LEU A 290 21.53 -17.64 -6.69
CA LEU A 290 20.54 -18.71 -6.54
C LEU A 290 21.06 -19.85 -5.67
N LEU A 291 22.34 -20.22 -5.82
CA LEU A 291 22.98 -21.23 -4.97
C LEU A 291 23.05 -20.76 -3.51
N ALA A 292 23.46 -19.51 -3.26
CA ALA A 292 23.51 -18.94 -1.92
C ALA A 292 22.11 -18.89 -1.27
N LEU A 293 21.09 -18.51 -2.04
CA LEU A 293 19.70 -18.53 -1.59
C LEU A 293 19.24 -19.95 -1.24
N LEU A 294 19.55 -20.93 -2.09
CA LEU A 294 19.22 -22.34 -1.85
C LEU A 294 19.91 -22.87 -0.60
N VAL A 295 21.21 -22.61 -0.43
CA VAL A 295 21.98 -23.00 0.75
C VAL A 295 21.37 -22.38 2.02
N ALA A 296 21.03 -21.09 1.99
CA ALA A 296 20.40 -20.42 3.12
C ALA A 296 19.04 -21.05 3.46
N LEU A 297 18.20 -21.33 2.47
CA LEU A 297 16.90 -21.98 2.68
C LEU A 297 17.05 -23.41 3.24
N CYS A 298 17.98 -24.20 2.72
CA CYS A 298 18.28 -25.54 3.23
C CYS A 298 18.78 -25.49 4.68
N ALA A 299 19.65 -24.53 5.02
CA ALA A 299 20.12 -24.34 6.39
C ALA A 299 18.98 -23.98 7.34
N MET A 300 18.08 -23.07 6.94
CA MET A 300 16.90 -22.68 7.73
C MET A 300 15.90 -23.83 7.89
N CYS A 301 15.74 -24.66 6.85
CA CYS A 301 14.94 -25.88 6.92
C CYS A 301 15.53 -26.87 7.93
N GLY A 302 16.83 -27.14 7.85
CA GLY A 302 17.54 -28.00 8.80
C GLY A 302 17.44 -27.49 10.24
N TYR A 303 17.54 -26.18 10.45
CA TYR A 303 17.34 -25.57 11.77
C TYR A 303 15.91 -25.76 12.28
N THR A 304 14.91 -25.59 11.41
CA THR A 304 13.49 -25.82 11.75
C THR A 304 13.25 -27.28 12.15
N LEU A 305 13.82 -28.23 11.40
CA LEU A 305 13.71 -29.66 11.73
C LEU A 305 14.38 -29.97 13.08
N ARG A 306 15.56 -29.40 13.36
CA ARG A 306 16.21 -29.53 14.66
C ARG A 306 15.36 -28.94 15.78
N ARG A 307 14.76 -27.76 15.57
CA ARG A 307 13.89 -27.12 16.55
C ARG A 307 12.61 -27.92 16.82
N ASN A 308 12.07 -28.60 15.82
CA ASN A 308 10.93 -29.50 16.00
C ASN A 308 11.26 -30.68 16.92
N LEU A 309 12.52 -31.10 17.04
CA LEU A 309 12.92 -32.12 18.01
C LEU A 309 12.76 -31.65 19.45
N ASP A 310 12.90 -30.35 19.73
CA ASP A 310 12.67 -29.79 21.07
C ASP A 310 11.21 -29.96 21.52
N TRP A 311 10.28 -30.10 20.57
CA TRP A 311 8.85 -30.33 20.83
C TRP A 311 8.47 -31.80 21.02
N ARG A 312 9.43 -32.72 20.93
CA ARG A 312 9.16 -34.15 21.05
C ARG A 312 8.70 -34.54 22.45
N ASP A 313 9.36 -34.00 23.46
CA ASP A 313 9.15 -34.33 24.87
C ASP A 313 9.20 -33.04 25.71
N GLU A 314 8.45 -33.00 26.82
CA GLU A 314 8.39 -31.81 27.68
C GLU A 314 9.77 -31.44 28.24
N GLU A 315 10.56 -32.42 28.69
CA GLU A 315 11.90 -32.17 29.24
C GLU A 315 12.80 -31.46 28.21
N SER A 316 12.82 -31.94 26.96
CA SER A 316 13.56 -31.32 25.86
C SER A 316 13.10 -29.89 25.61
N LEU A 317 11.78 -29.65 25.65
CA LEU A 317 11.21 -28.32 25.47
C LEU A 317 11.66 -27.34 26.56
N PHE A 318 11.56 -27.75 27.84
CA PHE A 318 12.00 -26.93 28.97
C PHE A 318 13.51 -26.70 28.96
N ARG A 319 14.29 -27.76 28.72
CA ARG A 319 15.76 -27.68 28.62
C ARG A 319 16.18 -26.71 27.53
N SER A 320 15.46 -26.70 26.40
CA SER A 320 15.72 -25.75 25.31
C SER A 320 15.50 -24.29 25.73
N ALA A 321 14.68 -24.00 26.75
CA ALA A 321 14.40 -22.63 27.20
C ALA A 321 15.21 -22.16 28.42
N LEU A 322 15.93 -23.06 29.09
CA LEU A 322 16.73 -22.73 30.30
C LEU A 322 17.76 -21.63 30.05
N HIS A 323 18.34 -21.60 28.85
CA HIS A 323 19.33 -20.60 28.47
C HIS A 323 18.74 -19.19 28.25
N ILE A 324 17.42 -19.09 28.02
CA ILE A 324 16.70 -17.83 27.77
C ILE A 324 16.02 -17.35 29.05
N ASN A 325 15.46 -18.26 29.84
CA ASN A 325 14.77 -17.94 31.08
C ASN A 325 15.23 -18.83 32.24
N PRO A 326 16.45 -18.63 32.78
CA PRO A 326 17.00 -19.42 33.87
C PRO A 326 16.10 -19.51 35.12
N PRO A 327 15.37 -18.45 35.54
CA PRO A 327 14.46 -18.50 36.68
C PRO A 327 13.36 -19.57 36.57
N LYS A 328 12.86 -19.87 35.36
CA LYS A 328 11.81 -20.89 35.15
C LYS A 328 12.31 -22.32 35.35
N GLY A 329 13.58 -22.58 35.04
CA GLY A 329 14.19 -23.89 35.30
C GLY A 329 14.16 -24.27 36.77
N LYS A 330 14.50 -23.31 37.65
CA LYS A 330 14.53 -23.53 39.09
C LYS A 330 13.14 -23.87 39.67
N CYS A 331 12.06 -23.32 39.13
CA CYS A 331 10.70 -23.63 39.61
C CYS A 331 10.27 -25.07 39.29
N LYS A 332 10.68 -25.65 38.14
CA LYS A 332 10.34 -27.04 37.79
C LYS A 332 11.11 -28.04 38.67
N TYR A 333 12.41 -27.81 38.88
CA TYR A 333 13.21 -28.62 39.81
C TYR A 333 12.71 -28.56 41.25
N ILE A 334 12.03 -27.49 41.67
CA ILE A 334 11.43 -27.42 43.01
C ILE A 334 10.08 -28.16 43.04
N SER A 335 9.31 -28.15 41.95
CA SER A 335 8.00 -28.82 41.84
C SER A 335 8.07 -30.33 41.63
N GLU A 336 9.17 -30.88 41.10
CA GLU A 336 9.36 -32.34 40.94
C GLU A 336 9.99 -33.00 42.17
N TYR A 337 10.53 -32.22 43.11
CA TYR A 337 11.23 -32.69 44.31
C TYR A 337 10.53 -32.30 45.62
N LEU A 338 9.31 -31.78 45.54
CA LEU A 338 8.34 -31.56 46.63
C LEU A 338 7.04 -32.26 46.24
#